data_AF-A0A524FQ41-F1
#
_entry.id   AF-A0A524FQ41-F1
#
_cell.length_a   1.000
_cell.length_b   1.000
_cell.length_c   1.000
_cell.angle_alpha   90.00
_cell.angle_beta   90.00
_cell.angle_gamma   90.00
#
_symmetry.space_group_name_H-M   'P 1'
#
loop_
_entity.id
_entity.type
_entity.pdbx_description
1 polymer ?
#
loop_
_entity_poly.entity_id
_entity_poly.type
_entity_poly.pdbx_seq_one_letter_code
_entity_poly.pdbx_strand_id
1 'polypeptide(L)'
;MYVYRICDLSRRGDIKAVADLMKGYYSDRTKNPWDMMYKDIQKYGEKQETEEDLQEILILIREAVFAALEILSFGLISEIQTPDIIQAFISEKDWNLGRRKARNLCLNIVDRLIKNGDVRYLLPSSMKREGFGFLVSRIEEIELEHFRKARPTITKGKLNLSKLEKSIIGSKFLRDQMVIETKMNADDPRIETIQEAYDLQLVELEFERTTRTRVPQDTEQITLNGQPVEVLGDEKTSSSRKRRSSEVQSPLTEFITESKSSSKKKKSSKSKRANKK
;
A
#
# COMPACT_ATOMS: atom_id res chain seq x y z
N MET A 1 9.47 -25.17 14.77
CA MET A 1 10.18 -24.33 13.79
C MET A 1 9.26 -23.16 13.44
N TYR A 2 9.55 -21.95 13.94
CA TYR A 2 8.61 -20.81 13.96
C TYR A 2 8.20 -20.35 12.55
N VAL A 3 9.19 -20.32 11.65
CA VAL A 3 9.00 -20.01 10.21
C VAL A 3 7.94 -20.90 9.56
N TYR A 4 7.99 -22.22 9.76
CA TYR A 4 7.03 -23.15 9.17
C TYR A 4 5.59 -22.90 9.63
N ARG A 5 5.42 -22.49 10.88
CA ARG A 5 4.10 -22.12 11.39
C ARG A 5 3.54 -20.91 10.64
N ILE A 6 4.38 -19.91 10.36
CA ILE A 6 3.97 -18.73 9.59
C ILE A 6 3.64 -19.14 8.14
N CYS A 7 4.48 -19.95 7.51
CA CYS A 7 4.26 -20.43 6.14
C CYS A 7 2.96 -21.25 6.02
N ASP A 8 2.68 -22.16 6.96
CA ASP A 8 1.45 -22.95 6.98
C ASP A 8 0.20 -22.07 7.18
N LEU A 9 0.27 -21.07 8.06
CA LEU A 9 -0.82 -20.10 8.23
C LEU A 9 -1.03 -19.25 6.96
N SER A 10 0.04 -18.79 6.32
CA SER A 10 -0.04 -18.04 5.05
C SER A 10 -0.66 -18.89 3.95
N ARG A 11 -0.21 -20.15 3.80
CA ARG A 11 -0.72 -21.08 2.78
C ARG A 11 -2.22 -21.36 2.95
N ARG A 12 -2.74 -21.32 4.19
CA ARG A 12 -4.17 -21.45 4.50
C ARG A 12 -4.96 -20.15 4.36
N GLY A 13 -4.28 -19.03 4.10
CA GLY A 13 -4.89 -17.70 4.08
C GLY A 13 -5.31 -17.18 5.47
N ASP A 14 -4.79 -17.76 6.56
CA ASP A 14 -5.11 -17.33 7.93
C ASP A 14 -4.24 -16.13 8.36
N ILE A 15 -4.42 -15.02 7.64
CA ILE A 15 -3.67 -13.77 7.85
C ILE A 15 -3.94 -13.18 9.25
N LYS A 16 -5.13 -13.43 9.81
CA LYS A 16 -5.47 -12.97 11.16
C LYS A 16 -4.59 -13.67 12.21
N ALA A 17 -4.42 -14.99 12.10
CA ALA A 17 -3.50 -15.71 12.99
C ALA A 17 -2.06 -15.24 12.82
N VAL A 18 -1.61 -14.93 11.59
CA VAL A 18 -0.29 -14.32 11.37
C VAL A 18 -0.17 -12.97 12.08
N ALA A 19 -1.18 -12.10 11.95
CA ALA A 19 -1.21 -10.80 12.64
C ALA A 19 -1.19 -10.96 14.17
N ASP A 20 -1.91 -11.94 14.71
CA ASP A 20 -1.89 -12.27 16.14
C ASP A 20 -0.50 -12.76 16.60
N LEU A 21 0.21 -13.54 15.76
CA LEU A 21 1.61 -13.92 16.03
C LEU A 21 2.56 -12.72 15.99
N MET A 22 2.38 -11.80 15.04
CA MET A 22 3.15 -10.56 14.98
C MET A 22 2.90 -9.68 16.20
N LYS A 23 1.65 -9.50 16.59
CA LYS A 23 1.28 -8.78 17.82
C LYS A 23 1.83 -9.47 19.07
N GLY A 24 1.86 -10.79 19.07
CA GLY A 24 2.43 -11.62 20.13
C GLY A 24 3.91 -11.35 20.41
N TYR A 25 4.68 -10.81 19.45
CA TYR A 25 6.07 -10.39 19.65
C TYR A 25 6.24 -9.44 20.84
N TYR A 26 5.34 -8.46 20.98
CA TYR A 26 5.44 -7.46 22.06
C TYR A 26 5.03 -7.99 23.43
N SER A 27 4.30 -9.12 23.46
CA SER A 27 3.88 -9.76 24.72
C SER A 27 4.87 -10.83 25.16
N ASP A 28 5.35 -11.65 24.22
CA ASP A 28 6.25 -12.75 24.49
C ASP A 28 7.15 -13.01 23.26
N ARG A 29 8.34 -12.42 23.28
CA ARG A 29 9.35 -12.58 22.22
C ARG A 29 9.85 -14.01 22.09
N THR A 30 9.86 -14.77 23.19
CA THR A 30 10.35 -16.15 23.18
C THR A 30 9.40 -17.08 22.44
N LYS A 31 8.08 -16.87 22.59
CA LYS A 31 7.06 -17.62 21.86
C LYS A 31 6.85 -17.11 20.43
N ASN A 32 7.12 -15.84 20.17
CA ASN A 32 6.91 -15.20 18.87
C ASN A 32 8.18 -14.48 18.38
N PRO A 33 9.28 -15.18 18.03
CA PRO A 33 10.58 -14.58 17.77
C PRO A 33 10.72 -14.01 16.34
N TRP A 34 9.96 -12.96 16.01
CA TRP A 34 10.06 -12.28 14.70
C TRP A 34 11.46 -11.71 14.42
N ASP A 35 12.23 -11.39 15.45
CA ASP A 35 13.62 -10.94 15.38
C ASP A 35 14.61 -12.03 14.95
N MET A 36 14.27 -13.31 15.16
CA MET A 36 15.12 -14.45 14.79
C MET A 36 14.81 -15.02 13.41
N MET A 37 13.71 -14.61 12.79
CA MET A 37 13.19 -15.21 11.57
C MET A 37 14.21 -15.33 10.46
N TYR A 38 14.98 -14.27 10.21
CA TYR A 38 15.98 -14.27 9.15
C TYR A 38 17.11 -15.26 9.42
N LYS A 39 17.55 -15.39 10.69
CA LYS A 39 18.56 -16.38 11.09
C LYS A 39 18.05 -17.81 10.92
N ASP A 40 16.77 -18.05 11.19
CA ASP A 40 16.15 -19.35 11.02
C ASP A 40 16.04 -19.74 9.53
N ILE A 41 15.68 -18.78 8.65
CA ILE A 41 15.66 -18.98 7.20
C ILE A 41 17.08 -19.24 6.67
N GLN A 42 18.07 -18.46 7.10
CA GLN A 42 19.46 -18.63 6.65
C GLN A 42 20.03 -20.01 6.99
N LYS A 43 19.82 -20.47 8.23
CA LYS A 43 20.21 -21.83 8.66
C LYS A 43 19.53 -22.93 7.85
N TYR A 44 18.33 -22.66 7.34
CA TYR A 44 17.62 -23.60 6.47
C TYR A 44 18.21 -23.62 5.06
N GLY A 45 18.45 -22.45 4.47
CA GLY A 45 19.00 -22.30 3.12
C GLY A 45 20.45 -22.79 2.95
N GLU A 46 21.23 -22.91 4.03
CA GLU A 46 22.57 -23.51 3.99
C GLU A 46 22.55 -25.02 3.65
N LYS A 47 21.39 -25.68 3.64
CA LYS A 47 21.21 -27.06 3.20
C LYS A 47 20.94 -27.11 1.70
N GLN A 48 21.95 -27.52 0.92
CA GLN A 48 22.01 -27.45 -0.55
C GLN A 48 20.87 -28.16 -1.34
N GLU A 49 20.00 -28.95 -0.72
CA GLU A 49 18.93 -29.71 -1.40
C GLU A 49 17.57 -28.98 -1.47
N THR A 50 17.49 -27.69 -1.15
CA THR A 50 16.19 -27.03 -0.85
C THR A 50 15.97 -25.66 -1.50
N GLU A 51 16.56 -25.38 -2.67
CA GLU A 51 16.42 -24.05 -3.29
C GLU A 51 14.96 -23.68 -3.62
N GLU A 52 14.18 -24.61 -4.18
CA GLU A 52 12.75 -24.38 -4.46
C GLU A 52 11.93 -24.17 -3.18
N ASP A 53 12.17 -24.99 -2.15
CA ASP A 53 11.51 -24.87 -0.84
C ASP A 53 11.86 -23.54 -0.16
N LEU A 54 13.12 -23.09 -0.28
CA LEU A 54 13.58 -21.81 0.26
C LEU A 54 12.89 -20.64 -0.44
N GLN A 55 12.74 -20.70 -1.77
CA GLN A 55 12.01 -19.68 -2.53
C GLN A 55 10.54 -19.62 -2.11
N GLU A 56 9.87 -20.78 -1.97
CA GLU A 56 8.48 -20.84 -1.50
C GLU A 56 8.36 -20.23 -0.10
N ILE A 57 9.27 -20.59 0.82
CA ILE A 57 9.30 -20.04 2.18
C ILE A 57 9.47 -18.51 2.15
N LEU A 58 10.39 -17.98 1.35
CA LEU A 58 10.62 -16.53 1.23
C LEU A 58 9.38 -15.79 0.71
N ILE A 59 8.69 -16.37 -0.29
CA ILE A 59 7.45 -15.82 -0.85
C ILE A 59 6.34 -15.83 0.21
N LEU A 60 6.12 -16.95 0.89
CA LEU A 60 5.07 -17.08 1.91
C LEU A 60 5.31 -16.16 3.10
N ILE A 61 6.56 -15.99 3.55
CA ILE A 61 6.89 -15.06 4.63
C ILE A 61 6.63 -13.62 4.19
N ARG A 62 7.01 -13.28 2.96
CA ARG A 62 6.77 -11.96 2.40
C ARG A 62 5.28 -11.67 2.32
N GLU A 63 4.48 -12.58 1.78
CA GLU A 63 3.03 -12.44 1.76
C GLU A 63 2.47 -12.27 3.19
N ALA A 64 2.86 -13.13 4.12
CA ALA A 64 2.41 -13.12 5.50
C ALA A 64 2.68 -11.78 6.21
N VAL A 65 3.91 -11.26 6.11
CA VAL A 65 4.32 -9.99 6.74
C VAL A 65 3.51 -8.82 6.20
N PHE A 66 3.41 -8.71 4.87
CA PHE A 66 2.78 -7.55 4.25
C PHE A 66 1.26 -7.61 4.39
N ALA A 67 0.65 -8.81 4.33
CA ALA A 67 -0.77 -9.01 4.59
C ALA A 67 -1.14 -8.70 6.04
N ALA A 68 -0.37 -9.18 7.01
CA ALA A 68 -0.62 -8.95 8.44
C ALA A 68 -0.51 -7.46 8.85
N LEU A 69 0.29 -6.67 8.10
CA LEU A 69 0.44 -5.23 8.30
C LEU A 69 -0.55 -4.38 7.46
N GLU A 70 -1.44 -5.04 6.70
CA GLU A 70 -2.41 -4.45 5.77
C GLU A 70 -1.73 -3.56 4.70
N ILE A 71 -0.62 -4.04 4.14
CA ILE A 71 0.23 -3.38 3.13
C ILE A 71 0.59 -4.34 1.99
N LEU A 72 -0.28 -5.30 1.65
CA LEU A 72 0.04 -6.40 0.73
C LEU A 72 0.52 -5.95 -0.66
N SER A 73 0.00 -4.83 -1.17
CA SER A 73 0.46 -4.16 -2.40
C SER A 73 1.97 -3.89 -2.43
N PHE A 74 2.58 -3.53 -1.29
CA PHE A 74 4.02 -3.30 -1.20
C PHE A 74 4.84 -4.59 -1.24
N GLY A 75 4.21 -5.74 -1.00
CA GLY A 75 4.83 -7.06 -1.19
C GLY A 75 5.26 -7.30 -2.64
N LEU A 76 4.76 -6.53 -3.61
CA LEU A 76 5.11 -6.67 -5.02
C LEU A 76 6.28 -5.78 -5.45
N ILE A 77 6.76 -4.87 -4.58
CA ILE A 77 7.88 -3.96 -4.87
C ILE A 77 9.19 -4.61 -4.45
N SER A 78 10.07 -4.91 -5.42
CA SER A 78 11.37 -5.54 -5.21
C SER A 78 12.32 -4.75 -4.30
N GLU A 79 12.21 -3.43 -4.32
CA GLU A 79 13.03 -2.48 -3.57
C GLU A 79 12.70 -2.50 -2.07
N ILE A 80 11.53 -3.04 -1.69
CA ILE A 80 11.12 -3.18 -0.30
C ILE A 80 11.47 -4.58 0.17
N GLN A 81 12.49 -4.69 1.01
CA GLN A 81 12.94 -5.96 1.55
C GLN A 81 12.12 -6.35 2.79
N THR A 82 11.69 -7.62 2.86
CA THR A 82 10.92 -8.14 4.00
C THR A 82 11.65 -7.97 5.36
N PRO A 83 12.99 -8.21 5.45
CA PRO A 83 13.74 -7.95 6.68
C PRO A 83 13.67 -6.50 7.17
N ASP A 84 13.70 -5.52 6.26
CA ASP A 84 13.63 -4.10 6.62
C ASP A 84 12.28 -3.74 7.24
N ILE A 85 11.20 -4.34 6.72
CA ILE A 85 9.84 -4.18 7.25
C ILE A 85 9.74 -4.81 8.65
N ILE A 86 10.25 -6.02 8.83
CA ILE A 86 10.27 -6.69 10.13
C ILE A 86 11.11 -5.86 11.12
N GLN A 87 12.27 -5.36 10.70
CA GLN A 87 13.15 -4.55 11.55
C GLN A 87 12.47 -3.23 11.96
N ALA A 88 11.83 -2.54 11.01
CA ALA A 88 11.06 -1.34 11.29
C ALA A 88 9.93 -1.61 12.28
N PHE A 89 9.23 -2.73 12.11
CA PHE A 89 8.18 -3.19 13.00
C PHE A 89 8.71 -3.46 14.42
N ILE A 90 9.67 -4.39 14.60
CA ILE A 90 10.15 -4.82 15.92
C ILE A 90 10.91 -3.73 16.70
N SER A 91 11.36 -2.68 16.03
CA SER A 91 12.10 -1.58 16.65
C SER A 91 11.25 -0.70 17.58
N GLU A 92 9.93 -0.88 17.57
CA GLU A 92 8.98 -0.10 18.36
C GLU A 92 8.54 -0.81 19.64
N LYS A 93 7.77 -0.11 20.47
CA LYS A 93 7.37 -0.59 21.81
C LYS A 93 6.09 -1.41 21.81
N ASP A 94 5.23 -1.21 20.81
CA ASP A 94 3.94 -1.87 20.71
C ASP A 94 3.52 -2.08 19.25
N TRP A 95 2.48 -2.89 19.09
CA TRP A 95 1.90 -3.26 17.79
C TRP A 95 1.51 -2.06 16.92
N ASN A 96 0.87 -1.04 17.50
CA ASN A 96 0.34 0.08 16.74
C ASN A 96 1.47 0.97 16.22
N LEU A 97 2.48 1.22 17.07
CA LEU A 97 3.67 1.98 16.69
C LEU A 97 4.50 1.23 15.65
N GLY A 98 4.74 -0.07 15.86
CA GLY A 98 5.48 -0.91 14.91
C GLY A 98 4.79 -0.96 13.54
N ARG A 99 3.47 -1.19 13.52
CA ARG A 99 2.66 -1.17 12.30
C ARG A 99 2.73 0.17 11.59
N ARG A 100 2.59 1.29 12.32
CA ARG A 100 2.69 2.65 11.74
C ARG A 100 4.07 2.89 11.13
N LYS A 101 5.14 2.48 11.80
CA LYS A 101 6.51 2.67 11.32
C LYS A 101 6.81 1.87 10.06
N ALA A 102 6.39 0.61 10.02
CA ALA A 102 6.49 -0.22 8.82
C ALA A 102 5.72 0.40 7.63
N ARG A 103 4.48 0.87 7.85
CA ARG A 103 3.68 1.56 6.83
C ARG A 103 4.36 2.83 6.31
N ASN A 104 4.91 3.65 7.21
CA ASN A 104 5.59 4.89 6.83
C ASN A 104 6.89 4.62 6.05
N LEU A 105 7.62 3.56 6.38
CA LEU A 105 8.79 3.14 5.62
C LEU A 105 8.41 2.79 4.18
N CYS A 106 7.35 2.00 4.00
CA CYS A 106 6.81 1.65 2.68
C CYS A 106 6.39 2.89 1.87
N LEU A 107 5.65 3.82 2.48
CA LEU A 107 5.23 5.08 1.84
C LEU A 107 6.42 5.90 1.34
N ASN A 108 7.44 6.09 2.19
CA ASN A 108 8.63 6.86 1.81
C ASN A 108 9.39 6.25 0.63
N ILE A 109 9.40 4.92 0.52
CA ILE A 109 10.03 4.22 -0.61
C ILE A 109 9.21 4.42 -1.86
N VAL A 110 7.88 4.25 -1.79
CA VAL A 110 6.99 4.45 -2.93
C VAL A 110 7.00 5.88 -3.44
N ASP A 111 7.00 6.89 -2.58
CA ASP A 111 7.11 8.29 -3.02
C ASP A 111 8.39 8.55 -3.82
N ARG A 112 9.49 7.85 -3.48
CA ARG A 112 10.74 7.93 -4.24
C ARG A 112 10.63 7.21 -5.59
N LEU A 113 10.07 5.99 -5.60
CA LEU A 113 9.87 5.23 -6.83
C LEU A 113 8.94 5.95 -7.81
N ILE A 114 7.90 6.61 -7.29
CA ILE A 114 7.00 7.40 -8.11
C ILE A 114 7.70 8.64 -8.68
N LYS A 115 8.51 9.35 -7.87
CA LYS A 115 9.33 10.47 -8.37
C LYS A 115 10.30 10.05 -9.46
N ASN A 116 10.87 8.85 -9.36
CA ASN A 116 11.77 8.29 -10.37
C ASN A 116 11.02 7.77 -11.61
N GLY A 117 9.71 7.50 -11.49
CA GLY A 117 8.87 6.95 -12.55
C GLY A 117 8.87 5.42 -12.63
N ASP A 118 9.40 4.74 -11.62
CA ASP A 118 9.45 3.27 -11.52
C ASP A 118 8.07 2.68 -11.17
N VAL A 119 7.29 3.44 -10.39
CA VAL A 119 5.93 3.13 -9.92
C VAL A 119 5.00 4.28 -10.29
N ARG A 120 3.74 3.99 -10.61
CA ARG A 120 2.75 5.03 -10.99
C ARG A 120 1.71 5.23 -9.90
N TYR A 121 1.22 6.46 -9.74
CA TYR A 121 0.01 6.69 -8.95
C TYR A 121 -1.16 5.98 -9.64
N LEU A 122 -1.85 5.14 -8.87
CA LEU A 122 -3.14 4.59 -9.24
C LEU A 122 -4.22 5.40 -8.53
N LEU A 123 -5.04 6.09 -9.31
CA LEU A 123 -6.39 6.47 -8.90
C LEU A 123 -7.41 5.52 -9.55
N PRO A 124 -7.64 4.32 -8.98
CA PRO A 124 -8.94 3.69 -9.16
C PRO A 124 -9.50 3.05 -7.89
N SER A 125 -10.82 2.98 -7.87
CA SER A 125 -11.71 2.44 -6.84
C SER A 125 -11.42 1.01 -6.38
N SER A 126 -10.58 0.26 -7.09
CA SER A 126 -10.25 -1.15 -6.87
C SER A 126 -9.23 -1.39 -5.73
N MET A 127 -8.39 -0.43 -5.36
CA MET A 127 -7.41 -0.57 -4.27
C MET A 127 -7.80 0.09 -2.95
N LYS A 128 -9.10 0.38 -2.78
CA LYS A 128 -9.68 0.92 -1.53
C LYS A 128 -9.39 0.06 -0.29
N ARG A 129 -9.07 -1.24 -0.45
CA ARG A 129 -8.88 -2.17 0.66
C ARG A 129 -7.65 -1.90 1.54
N GLU A 130 -6.58 -1.34 0.99
CA GLU A 130 -5.32 -1.15 1.72
C GLU A 130 -4.99 0.32 2.04
N GLY A 131 -5.67 1.25 1.36
CA GLY A 131 -5.45 2.69 1.52
C GLY A 131 -4.21 3.21 0.79
N PHE A 132 -3.60 2.41 -0.09
CA PHE A 132 -2.48 2.81 -0.95
C PHE A 132 -2.86 2.64 -2.42
N GLY A 133 -2.55 3.64 -3.25
CA GLY A 133 -2.95 3.72 -4.65
C GLY A 133 -1.75 3.83 -5.58
N PHE A 134 -1.02 2.74 -5.80
CA PHE A 134 0.11 2.72 -6.75
C PHE A 134 0.22 1.40 -7.54
N LEU A 135 0.60 1.46 -8.81
CA LEU A 135 0.83 0.27 -9.67
C LEU A 135 2.32 0.08 -9.92
N VAL A 136 2.76 -1.18 -9.84
CA VAL A 136 4.12 -1.57 -10.21
C VAL A 136 4.16 -1.84 -11.71
N SER A 137 5.02 -1.13 -12.45
CA SER A 137 5.12 -1.23 -13.91
C SER A 137 5.31 -2.68 -14.41
N ARG A 138 6.00 -3.52 -13.64
CA ARG A 138 6.22 -4.93 -13.99
C ARG A 138 4.95 -5.79 -13.96
N ILE A 139 3.99 -5.46 -13.10
CA ILE A 139 2.69 -6.16 -13.09
C ILE A 139 1.92 -5.79 -14.35
N GLU A 140 1.91 -4.50 -14.72
CA GLU A 140 1.30 -4.04 -15.98
C GLU A 140 1.91 -4.77 -17.18
N GLU A 141 3.23 -4.91 -17.22
CA GLU A 141 3.92 -5.62 -18.30
C GLU A 141 3.49 -7.08 -18.38
N ILE A 142 3.40 -7.78 -17.25
CA ILE A 142 2.98 -9.18 -17.19
C ILE A 142 1.51 -9.30 -17.60
N GLU A 143 0.62 -8.45 -17.10
CA GLU A 143 -0.79 -8.45 -17.46
C GLU A 143 -1.01 -8.15 -18.95
N LEU A 144 -0.27 -7.19 -19.51
CA LEU A 144 -0.27 -6.87 -20.93
C LEU A 144 0.27 -8.03 -21.76
N GLU A 145 1.34 -8.69 -21.32
CA GLU A 145 1.90 -9.86 -22.00
C GLU A 145 0.90 -11.03 -22.00
N HIS A 146 0.21 -11.26 -20.88
CA HIS A 146 -0.88 -12.23 -20.80
C HIS A 146 -2.01 -11.89 -21.77
N PHE A 147 -2.42 -10.62 -21.84
CA PHE A 147 -3.44 -10.16 -22.78
C PHE A 147 -2.99 -10.37 -24.23
N ARG A 148 -1.75 -10.00 -24.58
CA ARG A 148 -1.16 -10.20 -25.92
C ARG A 148 -1.12 -11.69 -26.31
N LYS A 149 -0.73 -12.57 -25.38
CA LYS A 149 -0.71 -14.04 -25.58
C LYS A 149 -2.11 -14.64 -25.67
N ALA A 150 -3.13 -13.94 -25.18
CA ALA A 150 -4.52 -14.36 -25.20
C ALA A 150 -5.26 -13.95 -26.49
N ARG A 151 -4.56 -13.47 -27.53
CA ARG A 151 -5.14 -13.06 -28.81
C ARG A 151 -6.23 -14.03 -29.31
N PRO A 152 -7.44 -13.53 -29.64
CA PRO A 152 -8.49 -14.33 -30.26
C PRO A 152 -7.99 -14.99 -31.54
N THR A 153 -8.19 -16.30 -31.65
CA THR A 153 -7.79 -17.06 -32.84
C THR A 153 -8.91 -17.98 -33.29
N ILE A 154 -9.12 -18.06 -34.60
CA ILE A 154 -10.09 -18.98 -35.19
C ILE A 154 -9.39 -20.31 -35.42
N THR A 155 -9.87 -21.35 -34.73
CA THR A 155 -9.38 -22.72 -34.90
C THR A 155 -10.57 -23.65 -35.13
N LYS A 156 -10.49 -24.50 -36.16
CA LYS A 156 -11.57 -25.44 -36.52
C LYS A 156 -12.95 -24.76 -36.68
N GLY A 157 -12.98 -23.59 -37.33
CA GLY A 157 -14.23 -22.86 -37.58
C GLY A 157 -14.86 -22.22 -36.33
N LYS A 158 -14.10 -22.08 -35.23
CA LYS A 158 -14.57 -21.39 -34.02
C LYS A 158 -13.54 -20.39 -33.52
N LEU A 159 -13.99 -19.19 -33.15
CA LEU A 159 -13.20 -18.22 -32.43
C LEU A 159 -13.06 -18.68 -30.97
N ASN A 160 -11.83 -18.82 -30.48
CA ASN A 160 -11.55 -19.24 -29.11
C ASN A 160 -11.16 -18.03 -28.24
N LEU A 161 -11.97 -17.76 -27.21
CA LEU A 161 -11.83 -16.67 -26.26
C LEU A 161 -11.48 -17.16 -24.84
N SER A 162 -11.32 -18.48 -24.64
CA SER A 162 -11.01 -19.06 -23.32
C SER A 162 -9.70 -18.55 -22.70
N LYS A 163 -8.73 -18.14 -23.53
CA LYS A 163 -7.50 -17.52 -23.02
C LYS A 163 -7.75 -16.13 -22.45
N LEU A 164 -8.64 -15.34 -23.07
CA LEU A 164 -9.01 -14.00 -22.58
C LEU A 164 -9.74 -14.09 -21.25
N GLU A 165 -10.70 -15.03 -21.14
CA GLU A 165 -11.45 -15.27 -19.91
C GLU A 165 -10.56 -15.51 -18.68
N LYS A 166 -9.44 -16.22 -18.86
CA LYS A 166 -8.49 -16.55 -17.78
C LYS A 166 -7.61 -15.38 -17.34
N SER A 167 -7.53 -14.32 -18.13
CA SER A 167 -6.73 -13.13 -17.82
C SER A 167 -7.60 -12.03 -17.20
N ILE A 168 -7.04 -11.21 -16.31
CA ILE A 168 -7.78 -10.12 -15.65
C ILE A 168 -8.26 -9.09 -16.70
N ILE A 169 -7.34 -8.62 -17.55
CA ILE A 169 -7.65 -7.69 -18.65
C ILE A 169 -8.60 -8.33 -19.66
N GLY A 170 -8.36 -9.57 -20.07
CA GLY A 170 -9.22 -10.25 -21.05
C GLY A 170 -10.63 -10.52 -20.52
N SER A 171 -10.79 -10.89 -19.24
CA SER A 171 -12.10 -11.05 -18.60
C SER A 171 -12.87 -9.73 -18.53
N LYS A 172 -12.16 -8.61 -18.27
CA LYS A 172 -12.77 -7.27 -18.35
C LYS A 172 -13.19 -6.95 -19.79
N PHE A 173 -12.30 -7.13 -20.76
CA PHE A 173 -12.59 -6.92 -22.18
C PHE A 173 -13.83 -7.70 -22.64
N LEU A 174 -13.94 -8.99 -22.30
CA LEU A 174 -15.09 -9.80 -22.69
C LEU A 174 -16.40 -9.29 -22.07
N ARG A 175 -16.37 -8.78 -20.83
CA ARG A 175 -17.54 -8.16 -20.20
C ARG A 175 -17.93 -6.85 -20.88
N ASP A 176 -16.95 -6.02 -21.22
CA ASP A 176 -17.17 -4.74 -21.89
C ASP A 176 -17.76 -4.95 -23.30
N GLN A 177 -17.34 -6.01 -23.99
CA GLN A 177 -17.90 -6.45 -25.27
C GLN A 177 -19.18 -7.30 -25.16
N MET A 178 -19.71 -7.49 -23.94
CA MET A 178 -20.90 -8.30 -23.65
C MET A 178 -20.82 -9.74 -24.20
N VAL A 179 -19.62 -10.33 -24.22
CA VAL A 179 -19.39 -11.70 -24.68
C VAL A 179 -19.52 -12.67 -23.50
N ILE A 180 -20.55 -13.52 -23.56
CA ILE A 180 -20.85 -14.52 -22.54
C ILE A 180 -20.18 -15.86 -22.88
N GLU A 181 -20.06 -16.18 -24.17
CA GLU A 181 -19.57 -17.48 -24.64
C GLU A 181 -18.08 -17.43 -24.99
N THR A 182 -17.32 -18.42 -24.54
CA THR A 182 -15.87 -18.49 -24.77
C THR A 182 -15.49 -19.12 -26.11
N LYS A 183 -16.49 -19.61 -26.87
CA LYS A 183 -16.34 -20.18 -28.20
C LYS A 183 -17.47 -19.71 -29.10
N MET A 184 -17.14 -18.98 -30.16
CA MET A 184 -18.12 -18.48 -31.14
C MET A 184 -17.90 -19.16 -32.49
N ASN A 185 -18.96 -19.38 -33.26
CA ASN A 185 -18.85 -19.94 -34.62
C ASN A 185 -18.21 -18.90 -35.55
N ALA A 186 -17.34 -19.33 -36.47
CA ALA A 186 -16.60 -18.44 -37.38
C ALA A 186 -17.48 -17.56 -38.27
N ASP A 187 -18.73 -17.98 -38.52
CA ASP A 187 -19.70 -17.24 -39.32
C ASP A 187 -20.51 -16.21 -38.49
N ASP A 188 -20.21 -16.07 -37.20
CA ASP A 188 -20.88 -15.09 -36.34
C ASP A 188 -20.45 -13.66 -36.74
N PRO A 189 -21.39 -12.77 -37.09
CA PRO A 189 -21.08 -11.44 -37.58
C PRO A 189 -20.36 -10.55 -36.55
N ARG A 190 -20.36 -10.93 -35.27
CA ARG A 190 -19.69 -10.19 -34.20
C ARG A 190 -18.18 -10.40 -34.16
N ILE A 191 -17.65 -11.41 -34.87
CA ILE A 191 -16.23 -11.80 -34.78
C ILE A 191 -15.30 -10.67 -35.20
N GLU A 192 -15.60 -10.02 -36.32
CA GLU A 192 -14.77 -8.92 -36.84
C GLU A 192 -14.70 -7.78 -35.82
N THR A 193 -15.86 -7.37 -35.29
CA THR A 193 -15.93 -6.35 -34.23
C THR A 193 -15.15 -6.73 -32.98
N ILE A 194 -15.20 -7.99 -32.54
CA ILE A 194 -14.46 -8.46 -31.36
C ILE A 194 -12.94 -8.44 -31.62
N GLN A 195 -12.51 -8.80 -32.83
CA GLN A 195 -11.09 -8.77 -33.20
C GLN A 195 -10.57 -7.34 -33.31
N GLU A 196 -11.32 -6.44 -33.94
CA GLU A 196 -10.99 -5.02 -34.01
C GLU A 196 -10.95 -4.38 -32.62
N ALA A 197 -11.94 -4.65 -31.77
CA ALA A 197 -11.99 -4.15 -30.40
C ALA A 197 -10.80 -4.67 -29.58
N TYR A 198 -10.38 -5.92 -29.78
CA TYR A 198 -9.20 -6.47 -29.12
C TYR A 198 -7.92 -5.73 -29.55
N ASP A 199 -7.75 -5.51 -30.85
CA ASP A 199 -6.56 -4.83 -31.38
C ASP A 199 -6.54 -3.35 -30.94
N LEU A 200 -7.69 -2.67 -30.91
CA LEU A 200 -7.83 -1.31 -30.36
C LEU A 200 -7.45 -1.26 -28.87
N GLN A 201 -8.02 -2.16 -28.05
CA GLN A 201 -7.74 -2.23 -26.62
C GLN A 201 -6.26 -2.48 -26.34
N LEU A 202 -5.61 -3.32 -27.16
CA LEU A 202 -4.18 -3.58 -27.05
C LEU A 202 -3.37 -2.30 -27.31
N VAL A 203 -3.71 -1.55 -28.35
CA VAL A 203 -3.05 -0.27 -28.68
C VAL A 203 -3.28 0.77 -27.58
N GLU A 204 -4.50 0.87 -27.06
CA GLU A 204 -4.83 1.78 -25.95
C GLU A 204 -4.00 1.47 -24.71
N LEU A 205 -3.90 0.19 -24.31
CA LEU A 205 -3.09 -0.22 -23.16
C LEU A 205 -1.60 0.06 -23.37
N GLU A 206 -1.10 -0.13 -24.59
CA GLU A 206 0.28 0.21 -24.96
C GLU A 206 0.52 1.73 -24.93
N PHE A 207 -0.47 2.53 -25.34
CA PHE A 207 -0.41 3.99 -25.32
C PHE A 207 -0.51 4.56 -23.90
N GLU A 208 -1.46 4.08 -23.09
CA GLU A 208 -1.60 4.43 -21.67
C GLU A 208 -0.29 4.17 -20.91
N ARG A 209 0.43 3.10 -21.28
CA ARG A 209 1.77 2.83 -20.75
C ARG A 209 2.76 3.94 -21.13
N THR A 210 2.72 4.50 -22.33
CA THR A 210 3.63 5.59 -22.70
C THR A 210 3.28 6.93 -22.05
N THR A 211 2.00 7.17 -21.75
CA THR A 211 1.56 8.36 -21.05
C THR A 211 1.71 8.20 -19.54
N ARG A 212 2.71 8.86 -18.95
CA ARG A 212 2.83 8.94 -17.48
C ARG A 212 1.53 9.51 -16.90
N THR A 213 0.84 8.74 -16.06
CA THR A 213 -0.21 9.26 -15.17
C THR A 213 0.41 10.38 -14.36
N ARG A 214 -0.02 11.63 -14.61
CA ARG A 214 0.51 12.78 -13.89
C ARG A 214 0.15 12.63 -12.42
N VAL A 215 1.06 13.08 -11.54
CA VAL A 215 0.78 13.20 -10.11
C VAL A 215 -0.59 13.88 -9.95
N PRO A 216 -1.52 13.33 -9.16
CA PRO A 216 -2.75 14.03 -8.85
C PRO A 216 -2.36 15.41 -8.32
N GLN A 217 -2.88 16.48 -8.91
CA GLN A 217 -2.61 17.80 -8.37
C GLN A 217 -3.11 17.82 -6.93
N ASP A 218 -2.28 18.33 -6.01
CA ASP A 218 -2.72 18.56 -4.64
C ASP A 218 -4.05 19.32 -4.69
N THR A 219 -5.03 18.85 -3.93
CA THR A 219 -6.34 19.48 -3.91
C THR A 219 -6.13 20.87 -3.32
N GLU A 220 -6.24 21.92 -4.14
CA GLU A 220 -6.17 23.29 -3.65
C GLU A 220 -7.26 23.45 -2.59
N GLN A 221 -6.85 23.67 -1.33
CA GLN A 221 -7.81 24.05 -0.31
C GLN A 221 -8.36 25.40 -0.72
N ILE A 222 -9.64 25.42 -1.06
CA ILE A 222 -10.39 26.64 -1.31
C ILE A 222 -11.04 27.11 -0.01
N THR A 223 -10.96 28.41 0.24
CA THR A 223 -11.75 29.05 1.29
C THR A 223 -13.25 28.89 1.00
N LEU A 224 -14.11 29.12 1.99
CA LEU A 224 -15.58 29.14 1.79
C LEU A 224 -16.04 30.15 0.72
N ASN A 225 -15.17 31.10 0.35
CA ASN A 225 -15.40 32.09 -0.69
C ASN A 225 -14.80 31.69 -2.06
N GLY A 226 -14.30 30.47 -2.21
CA GLY A 226 -13.76 29.94 -3.46
C GLY A 226 -12.37 30.45 -3.85
N GLN A 227 -11.67 31.17 -2.96
CA GLN A 227 -10.29 31.59 -3.20
C GLN A 227 -9.31 30.53 -2.70
N PRO A 228 -8.24 30.19 -3.46
CA PRO A 228 -7.21 29.27 -3.00
C PRO A 228 -6.58 29.80 -1.71
N VAL A 229 -6.45 28.93 -0.72
CA VAL A 229 -5.74 29.24 0.52
C VAL A 229 -4.26 29.40 0.16
N GLU A 230 -3.75 30.61 0.25
CA GLU A 230 -2.33 30.88 0.07
C GLU A 230 -1.54 30.14 1.16
N VAL A 231 -0.89 29.06 0.78
CA VAL A 231 0.11 28.40 1.63
C VAL A 231 1.30 29.36 1.67
N LEU A 232 1.39 30.17 2.73
CA LEU A 232 2.60 30.90 3.08
C LEU A 232 3.74 29.88 3.10
N GLY A 233 4.63 29.98 2.11
CA GLY A 233 5.57 28.94 1.73
C GLY A 233 6.32 28.34 2.90
N ASP A 234 6.49 27.02 2.85
CA ASP A 234 7.31 26.22 3.74
C ASP A 234 8.61 26.96 4.10
N GLU A 235 8.72 27.33 5.38
CA GLU A 235 10.02 27.58 6.00
C GLU A 235 10.91 26.38 5.68
N LYS A 236 11.98 26.67 4.93
CA LYS A 236 13.11 25.78 4.71
C LYS A 236 13.34 24.90 5.93
N THR A 237 13.37 23.60 5.67
CA THR A 237 13.97 22.56 6.48
C THR A 237 15.22 23.07 7.20
N SER A 238 15.07 23.52 8.43
CA SER A 238 16.18 23.77 9.34
C SER A 238 16.06 22.80 10.50
N SER A 239 16.91 21.77 10.44
CA SER A 239 17.21 20.92 11.56
C SER A 239 17.76 21.79 12.69
N SER A 240 17.01 21.97 13.78
CA SER A 240 17.61 22.05 15.12
C SER A 240 16.56 21.89 16.23
N ARG A 241 16.84 20.93 17.11
CA ARG A 241 16.18 20.73 18.40
C ARG A 241 16.01 22.04 19.18
N LYS A 242 14.79 22.29 19.69
CA LYS A 242 14.59 22.80 21.06
C LYS A 242 13.19 22.44 21.56
N ARG A 243 13.15 21.67 22.66
CA ARG A 243 11.95 21.39 23.46
C ARG A 243 11.26 22.72 23.84
N ARG A 244 9.96 22.81 23.61
CA ARG A 244 9.09 23.73 24.36
C ARG A 244 8.08 22.91 25.18
N SER A 245 7.90 23.41 26.38
CA SER A 245 7.08 22.91 27.49
C SER A 245 5.61 22.74 27.12
N SER A 246 4.95 21.82 27.82
CA SER A 246 3.52 21.48 27.74
C SER A 246 2.59 22.65 27.41
N GLU A 247 2.04 22.65 26.20
CA GLU A 247 0.79 23.34 25.92
C GLU A 247 -0.35 22.40 26.31
N VAL A 248 -0.96 22.71 27.46
CA VAL A 248 -2.22 22.12 27.89
C VAL A 248 -3.27 22.59 26.91
N GLN A 249 -3.81 21.67 26.12
CA GLN A 249 -4.93 21.93 25.23
C GLN A 249 -6.15 22.30 26.08
N SER A 250 -6.66 23.54 25.98
CA SER A 250 -7.88 23.94 26.66
C SER A 250 -9.10 23.25 26.03
N PRO A 251 -10.10 22.82 26.84
CA PRO A 251 -11.31 22.20 26.31
C PRO A 251 -12.13 23.19 25.47
N LEU A 252 -12.68 22.72 24.36
CA LEU A 252 -13.49 23.47 23.37
C LEU A 252 -14.83 24.03 23.89
N THR A 253 -15.06 24.04 25.21
CA THR A 253 -16.30 24.52 25.85
C THR A 253 -16.37 26.04 26.01
N GLU A 254 -15.30 26.78 25.71
CA GLU A 254 -15.28 28.25 25.81
C GLU A 254 -16.21 28.96 24.80
N PHE A 255 -16.71 28.26 23.78
CA PHE A 255 -17.62 28.83 22.76
C PHE A 255 -19.12 28.65 23.05
N ILE A 256 -19.52 28.03 24.17
CA ILE A 256 -20.95 27.75 24.46
C ILE A 256 -21.62 28.84 25.32
N THR A 257 -20.89 29.81 25.87
CA THR A 257 -21.50 30.86 26.69
C THR A 257 -20.90 32.25 26.48
N GLU A 258 -21.43 33.00 25.52
CA GLU A 258 -21.46 34.45 25.62
C GLU A 258 -22.69 34.89 26.42
N SER A 259 -22.47 35.35 27.66
CA SER A 259 -22.92 36.66 28.15
C SER A 259 -22.97 36.67 29.68
N LYS A 260 -22.10 37.47 30.30
CA LYS A 260 -22.51 38.70 31.03
C LYS A 260 -21.35 39.28 31.85
N SER A 261 -21.24 40.60 31.70
CA SER A 261 -20.75 41.59 32.65
C SER A 261 -19.31 41.50 33.17
N SER A 262 -18.49 42.35 32.57
CA SER A 262 -17.62 43.31 33.25
C SER A 262 -17.68 43.36 34.79
N SER A 263 -16.55 43.11 35.44
CA SER A 263 -16.12 43.97 36.55
C SER A 263 -14.60 44.08 36.62
N LYS A 264 -14.15 45.34 36.52
CA LYS A 264 -12.79 45.78 36.83
C LYS A 264 -12.47 45.45 38.30
N LYS A 265 -11.29 44.89 38.57
CA LYS A 265 -10.50 45.30 39.75
C LYS A 265 -9.01 45.31 39.45
N LYS A 266 -8.42 46.48 39.73
CA LYS A 266 -7.02 46.89 39.62
C LYS A 266 -6.20 46.38 40.82
N LYS A 267 -4.88 46.23 40.58
CA LYS A 267 -3.71 46.32 41.50
C LYS A 267 -3.62 45.20 42.56
N SER A 268 -2.46 44.59 42.83
CA SER A 268 -1.19 45.25 43.13
C SER A 268 0.06 44.42 42.79
N SER A 269 1.14 45.18 42.62
CA SER A 269 2.50 44.81 42.28
C SER A 269 3.35 44.25 43.43
N LYS A 270 4.37 43.49 43.00
CA LYS A 270 5.77 43.49 43.51
C LYS A 270 6.08 42.90 44.91
N SER A 271 6.91 41.86 44.85
CA SER A 271 8.34 41.91 45.22
C SER A 271 8.81 41.19 46.49
N LYS A 272 9.51 40.07 46.22
CA LYS A 272 10.85 39.65 46.73
C LYS A 272 11.00 39.08 48.14
N ARG A 273 11.61 37.88 48.11
CA ARG A 273 12.76 37.36 48.92
C ARG A 273 12.51 37.20 50.42
N ALA A 274 13.10 36.25 51.13
CA ALA A 274 13.85 35.03 50.85
C ALA A 274 14.11 34.38 52.22
N ASN A 275 14.33 33.06 52.21
CA ASN A 275 15.19 32.30 53.12
C ASN A 275 14.87 32.16 54.63
N LYS A 276 14.62 30.89 54.97
CA LYS A 276 15.49 30.06 55.83
C LYS A 276 15.66 30.52 57.29
N LYS A 277 14.91 29.86 58.17
CA LYS A 277 15.48 28.92 59.15
C LYS A 277 14.45 27.83 59.42
#